data_AF-A0AAU9TPP4-F1
#
_entry.id   AF-A0AAU9TPP4-F1
#
_cell.length_a   1.000
_cell.length_b   1.000
_cell.length_c   1.000
_cell.angle_alpha   90.00
_cell.angle_beta   90.00
_cell.angle_gamma   90.00
#
_symmetry.space_group_name_H-M   'P 1'
#
loop_
_entity.id
_entity.type
_entity.pdbx_description
1 polymer ?
#
loop_
_entity_poly.entity_id
_entity_poly.type
_entity_poly.pdbx_seq_one_letter_code
_entity_poly.pdbx_strand_id
1 'polypeptide(L)'
;MHRYSLTSTSYSEAISQPQEIVALVCDQGSTFRSCFKKHKEATARLRSDQGRENDCTIHIAGKDLFLFHDPSHLLKGVRNNLLTKDIIYEGKKASWSDIFYIYDLDS
;
A
#
# COMPACT_ATOMS: atom_id res chain seq x y z
N MET A 1 -18.61 11.58 19.16
CA MET A 1 -17.15 11.76 19.02
C MET A 1 -16.52 11.44 20.38
N HIS A 2 -16.12 10.19 20.62
CA HIS A 2 -15.47 9.83 21.88
C HIS A 2 -14.00 10.20 21.82
N ARG A 3 -13.60 11.21 22.59
CA ARG A 3 -12.19 11.56 22.82
C ARG A 3 -11.65 10.64 23.90
N TYR A 4 -10.80 9.70 23.52
CA TYR A 4 -9.97 8.99 24.48
C TYR A 4 -8.85 9.94 24.93
N SER A 5 -8.81 10.26 26.22
CA SER A 5 -7.67 10.94 26.86
C SER A 5 -6.87 9.87 27.58
N LEU A 6 -5.68 9.56 27.05
CA LEU A 6 -4.74 8.66 27.69
C LEU A 6 -3.95 9.45 28.73
N THR A 7 -3.99 9.00 29.98
CA THR A 7 -3.19 9.56 31.09
C THR A 7 -1.75 9.05 31.01
N SER A 8 -0.80 9.76 31.62
CA SER A 8 0.64 9.42 31.56
C SER A 8 0.97 7.98 32.01
N THR A 9 0.18 7.42 32.93
CA THR A 9 0.30 6.02 33.40
C THR A 9 -0.08 5.00 32.32
N SER A 10 -1.13 5.27 31.53
CA SER A 10 -1.56 4.38 30.44
C SER A 10 -0.56 4.37 29.26
N TYR A 11 0.21 5.45 29.10
CA TYR A 11 1.25 5.54 28.08
C TYR A 11 2.47 4.67 28.44
N SER A 12 2.86 4.62 29.72
CA SER A 12 3.97 3.77 30.18
C SER A 12 3.66 2.27 30.09
N GLU A 13 2.41 1.87 30.30
CA GLU A 13 1.97 0.46 30.17
C GLU A 13 1.85 0.01 28.70
N ALA A 14 1.50 0.92 27.78
CA ALA A 14 1.45 0.62 26.35
C ALA A 14 2.84 0.40 25.73
N ILE A 15 3.88 1.03 26.29
CA ILE A 15 5.27 0.92 25.80
C ILE A 15 5.94 -0.39 26.27
N SER A 16 5.45 -1.02 27.35
CA SER A 16 6.01 -2.29 27.85
C SER A 16 5.53 -3.54 27.11
N GLN A 17 4.54 -3.41 26.22
CA GLN A 17 4.03 -4.52 25.41
C GLN A 17 4.89 -4.68 24.15
N PRO A 18 5.27 -5.91 23.75
CA PRO A 18 5.96 -6.12 22.48
C PRO A 18 5.07 -5.64 21.33
N GLN A 19 5.55 -4.67 20.55
CA GLN A 19 4.80 -4.20 19.38
C GLN A 19 4.73 -5.31 18.33
N GLU A 20 3.50 -5.70 17.98
CA GLU A 20 3.28 -6.62 16.89
C GLU A 20 3.34 -5.90 15.54
N ILE A 21 4.28 -6.33 14.70
CA ILE A 21 4.34 -5.89 13.31
C ILE A 21 3.24 -6.63 12.53
N VAL A 22 2.28 -5.88 11.98
CA VAL A 22 1.15 -6.42 11.20
C VAL A 22 1.22 -6.09 9.71
N ALA A 23 2.03 -5.10 9.34
CA ALA A 23 2.14 -4.62 7.97
C ALA A 23 3.51 -4.00 7.68
N LEU A 24 3.87 -3.99 6.40
CA LEU A 24 5.04 -3.30 5.87
C LEU A 24 4.59 -2.30 4.80
N VAL A 25 5.15 -1.10 4.85
CA VAL A 25 4.98 -0.07 3.82
C VAL A 25 6.32 0.16 3.14
N CYS A 26 6.38 0.00 1.82
CA CYS A 26 7.63 0.06 1.08
C CYS A 26 7.50 0.83 -0.24
N ASP A 27 8.63 1.25 -0.79
CA ASP A 27 8.69 1.87 -2.11
C ASP A 27 8.46 0.86 -3.26
N GLN A 28 8.59 1.33 -4.50
CA GLN A 28 8.51 0.50 -5.70
C GLN A 28 9.88 0.25 -6.35
N GLY A 29 10.96 0.31 -5.58
CA GLY A 29 12.31 0.06 -6.06
C GLY A 29 12.45 -1.34 -6.67
N SER A 30 13.32 -1.48 -7.67
CA SER A 30 13.54 -2.76 -8.39
C SER A 30 13.97 -3.89 -7.47
N THR A 31 14.82 -3.59 -6.49
CA THR A 31 15.27 -4.53 -5.44
C THR A 31 14.09 -5.02 -4.61
N PHE A 32 13.26 -4.10 -4.12
CA PHE A 32 12.11 -4.45 -3.29
C PHE A 32 11.10 -5.29 -4.09
N ARG A 33 10.78 -4.90 -5.33
CA ARG A 33 9.88 -5.66 -6.21
C ARG A 33 10.37 -7.09 -6.45
N SER A 34 11.67 -7.28 -6.63
CA SER A 34 12.28 -8.59 -6.84
C SER A 34 12.20 -9.45 -5.57
N CYS A 35 12.48 -8.86 -4.41
CA CYS A 35 12.35 -9.52 -3.11
C CYS A 35 10.90 -9.91 -2.82
N PHE A 36 9.97 -8.96 -2.99
CA PHE A 36 8.54 -9.19 -2.79
C PHE A 36 8.01 -10.32 -3.66
N LYS A 37 8.39 -10.37 -4.95
CA LYS A 37 7.97 -11.45 -5.85
C LYS A 37 8.37 -12.82 -5.30
N LYS A 38 9.62 -12.97 -4.84
CA LYS A 38 10.11 -14.22 -4.24
C LYS A 38 9.31 -14.60 -3.00
N HIS A 39 9.06 -13.66 -2.09
CA HIS A 39 8.28 -13.91 -0.88
C HIS A 39 6.82 -14.25 -1.18
N LYS A 40 6.21 -13.58 -2.17
CA LYS A 40 4.84 -13.87 -2.61
C LYS A 40 4.71 -15.28 -3.17
N GLU A 41 5.66 -15.72 -3.99
CA GLU A 41 5.71 -17.09 -4.53
C GLU A 41 5.92 -18.13 -3.42
N ALA A 42 6.84 -17.88 -2.49
CA ALA A 42 7.07 -18.76 -1.34
C ALA A 42 5.82 -18.86 -0.44
N THR A 43 5.15 -17.73 -0.20
CA THR A 43 3.91 -17.68 0.59
C THR A 43 2.79 -18.47 -0.08
N ALA A 44 2.65 -18.35 -1.40
CA ALA A 44 1.63 -19.10 -2.15
C ALA A 44 1.84 -20.62 -2.03
N ARG A 45 3.10 -21.09 -2.09
CA ARG A 45 3.43 -22.50 -1.88
C ARG A 45 3.09 -22.96 -0.47
N LEU A 46 3.55 -22.22 0.55
CA LEU A 46 3.26 -22.50 1.95
C LEU A 46 1.75 -22.64 2.21
N ARG A 47 0.95 -21.73 1.65
CA ARG A 47 -0.51 -21.74 1.78
C ARG A 47 -1.14 -22.94 1.11
N SER A 48 -0.68 -23.29 -0.10
CA SER A 48 -1.14 -24.47 -0.82
C SER A 48 -0.92 -25.74 0.01
N ASP A 49 0.27 -25.88 0.60
CA ASP A 49 0.61 -27.04 1.44
C ASP A 49 -0.23 -27.10 2.72
N GLN A 50 -0.67 -25.94 3.22
CA GLN A 50 -1.53 -25.80 4.41
C GLN A 50 -3.03 -25.84 4.08
N GLY A 51 -3.43 -25.93 2.80
CA GLY A 51 -4.83 -25.82 2.38
C GLY A 51 -5.48 -24.46 2.68
N ARG A 52 -4.68 -23.39 2.76
CA ARG A 52 -5.14 -22.02 3.06
C ARG A 52 -5.37 -21.21 1.78
N GLU A 53 -6.40 -20.37 1.80
CA GLU A 53 -6.67 -19.41 0.73
C GLU A 53 -5.70 -18.21 0.75
N ASN A 54 -5.69 -17.46 -0.35
CA ASN A 54 -4.84 -16.28 -0.51
C ASN A 54 -5.55 -15.02 0.02
N ASP A 55 -4.93 -14.32 0.97
CA ASP A 55 -5.55 -13.23 1.75
C ASP A 55 -4.79 -11.88 1.64
N CYS A 56 -4.07 -11.68 0.53
CA CYS A 56 -3.27 -10.48 0.25
C CYS A 56 -2.09 -10.20 1.22
N THR A 57 -1.78 -11.11 2.15
CA THR A 57 -0.59 -11.01 3.00
C THR A 57 0.60 -11.81 2.44
N ILE A 58 1.81 -11.54 2.95
CA ILE A 58 3.04 -12.30 2.69
C ILE A 58 3.60 -12.90 3.97
N HIS A 59 4.10 -14.13 3.88
CA HIS A 59 4.71 -14.83 5.00
C HIS A 59 6.19 -14.47 5.14
N ILE A 60 6.56 -13.83 6.24
CA ILE A 60 7.92 -13.42 6.56
C ILE A 60 8.18 -13.68 8.04
N ALA A 61 9.30 -14.34 8.36
CA ALA A 61 9.73 -14.59 9.75
C ALA A 61 8.65 -15.25 10.64
N GLY A 62 7.88 -16.18 10.08
CA GLY A 62 6.84 -16.91 10.82
C GLY A 62 5.52 -16.14 10.97
N LYS A 63 5.37 -14.97 10.34
CA LYS A 63 4.15 -14.14 10.42
C LYS A 63 3.64 -13.78 9.03
N ASP A 64 2.32 -13.67 8.93
CA ASP A 64 1.63 -13.14 7.75
C ASP A 64 1.48 -11.63 7.92
N LEU A 65 2.06 -10.86 6.99
CA LEU A 65 2.10 -9.40 7.03
C LEU A 65 1.38 -8.81 5.83
N PHE A 66 0.61 -7.75 6.02
CA PHE A 66 0.11 -6.96 4.91
C PHE A 66 1.24 -6.18 4.25
N LEU A 67 1.21 -6.08 2.92
CA LEU A 67 2.15 -5.26 2.18
C LEU A 67 1.42 -4.12 1.48
N PHE A 68 1.88 -2.89 1.75
CA PHE A 68 1.42 -1.70 1.06
C PHE A 68 2.57 -1.01 0.36
N HIS A 69 2.28 -0.44 -0.81
CA HIS A 69 3.17 0.55 -1.41
C HIS A 69 2.90 1.92 -0.80
N ASP A 70 3.95 2.74 -0.68
CA ASP A 70 3.80 4.13 -0.26
C ASP A 70 2.79 4.88 -1.17
N PRO A 71 1.67 5.38 -0.60
CA PRO A 71 0.64 6.09 -1.37
C PRO A 71 1.20 7.29 -2.14
N SER A 72 2.18 8.01 -1.58
CA SER A 72 2.74 9.21 -2.23
C SER A 72 3.44 8.86 -3.55
N HIS A 73 4.15 7.74 -3.58
CA HIS A 73 4.84 7.23 -4.75
C HIS A 73 3.87 6.70 -5.81
N LEU A 74 2.75 6.09 -5.38
CA LEU A 74 1.68 5.67 -6.28
C LEU A 74 1.04 6.87 -7.00
N LEU A 75 0.67 7.91 -6.25
CA LEU A 75 0.09 9.14 -6.81
C LEU A 75 1.05 9.83 -7.77
N LYS A 76 2.34 9.91 -7.42
CA LYS A 76 3.38 10.42 -8.31
C LYS A 76 3.44 9.61 -9.61
N GLY A 77 3.33 8.28 -9.53
CA GLY A 77 3.30 7.40 -10.70
C GLY A 77 2.09 7.65 -11.61
N VAL A 78 0.90 7.79 -11.04
CA VAL A 78 -0.33 8.11 -11.79
C VAL A 78 -0.18 9.45 -12.50
N ARG A 79 0.23 10.50 -11.79
CA ARG A 79 0.50 11.83 -12.36
C ARG A 79 1.52 11.76 -13.50
N ASN A 80 2.64 11.07 -13.31
CA ASN A 80 3.68 10.96 -14.32
C ASN A 80 3.21 10.23 -15.59
N ASN A 81 2.36 9.22 -15.44
CA ASN A 81 1.73 8.59 -16.60
C ASN A 81 0.76 9.55 -17.28
N LEU A 82 -0.09 10.25 -16.52
CA LEU A 82 -1.07 11.18 -17.08
C LEU A 82 -0.41 12.34 -17.86
N LEU A 83 0.79 12.79 -17.45
CA LEU A 83 1.56 13.81 -18.17
C LEU A 83 1.88 13.45 -19.63
N THR A 84 2.00 12.15 -19.93
CA THR A 84 2.48 11.67 -21.25
C THR A 84 1.51 10.70 -21.92
N LYS A 85 0.48 10.25 -21.22
CA LYS A 85 -0.46 9.20 -21.63
C LYS A 85 -1.84 9.50 -21.09
N ASP A 86 -2.84 8.93 -21.72
CA ASP A 86 -4.21 9.00 -21.25
C ASP A 86 -4.52 7.83 -20.32
N ILE A 87 -5.38 8.07 -19.33
CA ILE A 87 -5.93 7.04 -18.45
C ILE A 87 -7.27 6.59 -19.03
N ILE A 88 -7.43 5.29 -19.20
CA ILE A 88 -8.70 4.66 -19.58
C ILE A 88 -9.25 3.94 -18.37
N TYR A 89 -10.46 4.30 -17.95
CA TYR A 89 -11.16 3.67 -16.84
C TYR A 89 -12.64 3.50 -17.20
N GLU A 90 -13.14 2.26 -17.15
CA GLU A 90 -14.54 1.93 -17.49
C GLU A 90 -15.01 2.51 -18.83
N GLY A 91 -14.13 2.46 -19.85
CA GLY A 91 -14.40 3.00 -21.19
C GLY A 91 -14.33 4.52 -21.32
N LYS A 92 -14.11 5.25 -20.21
CA LYS A 92 -13.88 6.69 -20.20
C LYS A 92 -12.41 6.99 -20.31
N LYS A 93 -12.08 8.08 -20.99
CA LYS A 93 -10.73 8.57 -21.21
C LYS A 93 -10.53 9.87 -20.43
N ALA A 94 -9.44 9.95 -19.68
CA ALA A 94 -8.97 11.17 -19.03
C ALA A 94 -7.54 11.48 -19.50
N SER A 95 -7.28 12.72 -19.86
CA SER A 95 -5.98 13.20 -20.35
C SER A 95 -5.46 14.37 -19.50
N TRP A 96 -4.20 14.73 -19.71
CA TRP A 96 -3.64 15.93 -19.08
C TRP A 96 -4.34 17.22 -19.53
N SER A 97 -4.86 17.26 -20.76
CA SER A 97 -5.55 18.45 -21.27
C SER A 97 -6.87 18.73 -20.55
N ASP A 98 -7.51 17.70 -19.99
CA ASP A 98 -8.76 17.88 -19.23
C ASP A 98 -8.52 18.75 -17.99
N ILE A 99 -7.33 18.69 -17.39
CA ILE A 99 -6.95 19.52 -16.24
C ILE A 99 -6.85 20.99 -16.66
N PHE A 100 -6.17 21.27 -17.78
CA PHE A 100 -6.04 22.64 -18.30
C PHE A 100 -7.40 23.20 -18.72
N TYR A 101 -8.22 22.39 -19.39
CA TYR A 101 -9.57 22.79 -19.77
C TYR A 101 -10.41 23.24 -18.57
N ILE A 102 -10.39 22.49 -17.46
CA ILE A 102 -11.11 22.87 -16.24
C ILE A 102 -10.51 24.14 -15.62
N TYR A 103 -9.18 24.26 -15.56
CA TYR A 103 -8.51 25.45 -15.04
C TYR A 103 -8.88 26.72 -15.83
N ASP A 104 -8.89 26.63 -17.15
CA ASP A 104 -9.25 27.75 -18.04
C ASP A 104 -10.73 28.13 -17.93
N LEU A 105 -11.60 27.18 -17.60
CA LEU A 105 -13.03 27.44 -17.36
C LEU A 105 -13.32 28.12 -16.01
N ASP A 106 -12.49 27.87 -15.00
CA ASP A 106 -12.61 28.46 -13.66
C ASP A 106 -11.98 29.86 -13.58
N SER A 107 -11.17 30.22 -14.58
CA SER A 107 -10.49 31.52 -14.74
C SER A 107 -11.43 32.61 -15.22
#